data_AF-A0A2A5S6J6-F1
#
_entry.id   AF-A0A2A5S6J6-F1
#
_cell.length_a   1.000
_cell.length_b   1.000
_cell.length_c   1.000
_cell.angle_alpha   90.00
_cell.angle_beta   90.00
_cell.angle_gamma   90.00
#
_symmetry.space_group_name_H-M   'P 1'
#
loop_
_entity.id
_entity.type
_entity.pdbx_description
1 polymer ?
#
loop_
_entity_poly.entity_id
_entity_poly.type
_entity_poly.pdbx_seq_one_letter_code
_entity_poly.pdbx_strand_id
1 'polypeptide(L)'
;MATTVRGNYTQYFNSVRENVRANRLKKGLTQKQLAKLIGTSVRDIQEIEDGTVYLTDDALVELAPVLEVPIEQLMVDNPEVSKTVQAGLILERIDTNFRYETAVNDINVIELLYKKVRFEKEKDELSDEDIDFILGGNTELDRDRKIELISFENSQLIINEIERLEEKVKEKLNLYDELFGYYQRGESYKQPLKELYDDSNPFKF
;
A
#
# COMPACT_ATOMS: atom_id res chain seq x y z
N MET A 1 26.18 -4.16 -3.20
CA MET A 1 26.15 -2.90 -2.43
C MET A 1 25.07 -2.03 -3.03
N ALA A 2 23.84 -2.11 -2.50
CA ALA A 2 22.74 -1.26 -2.95
C ALA A 2 22.77 0.03 -2.12
N THR A 3 23.10 1.14 -2.76
CA THR A 3 23.10 2.46 -2.15
C THR A 3 21.65 2.94 -2.11
N THR A 4 20.95 2.68 -1.02
CA THR A 4 19.59 3.23 -0.80
C THR A 4 19.68 4.74 -0.74
N VAL A 5 19.11 5.40 -1.75
CA VAL A 5 18.88 6.85 -1.74
C VAL A 5 17.76 7.11 -0.73
N ARG A 6 18.10 7.23 0.56
CA ARG A 6 17.16 7.69 1.59
C ARG A 6 16.77 9.13 1.26
N GLY A 7 15.52 9.34 0.84
CA GLY A 7 14.96 10.68 0.72
C GLY A 7 14.98 11.38 2.08
N ASN A 8 15.58 12.56 2.18
CA ASN A 8 15.60 13.33 3.41
C ASN A 8 14.26 14.06 3.58
N TYR A 9 13.25 13.34 4.07
CA TYR A 9 11.91 13.89 4.32
C TYR A 9 11.81 14.60 5.68
N THR A 10 12.89 14.69 6.46
CA THR A 10 12.95 15.29 7.81
C THR A 10 12.34 16.69 7.88
N GLN A 11 12.46 17.47 6.80
CA GLN A 11 11.91 18.83 6.71
C GLN A 11 10.38 18.90 6.62
N TYR A 12 9.71 17.80 6.24
CA TYR A 12 8.25 17.69 6.15
C TYR A 12 7.62 17.10 7.42
N PHE A 13 8.44 16.45 8.27
CA PHE A 13 8.09 16.01 9.63
C PHE A 13 8.18 17.15 10.65
N ASN A 14 7.87 18.38 10.24
CA ASN A 14 7.64 19.51 11.14
C ASN A 14 6.11 19.61 11.34
N SER A 15 5.51 19.10 12.42
CA SER A 15 6.13 18.28 13.47
C SER A 15 5.14 17.30 14.11
N VAL A 16 5.53 16.02 14.16
CA VAL A 16 4.73 14.97 14.83
C VAL A 16 4.38 15.37 16.26
N ARG A 17 5.31 16.07 16.94
CA ARG A 17 5.09 16.65 18.27
C ARG A 17 3.95 17.68 18.29
N GLU A 18 3.86 18.59 17.31
CA GLU A 18 2.82 19.62 17.24
C GLU A 18 1.49 18.98 16.88
N ASN A 19 1.48 17.95 16.02
CA ASN A 19 0.28 17.21 15.66
C ASN A 19 -0.28 16.36 16.80
N VAL A 20 0.58 15.64 17.52
CA VAL A 20 0.18 14.90 18.73
C VAL A 20 -0.39 15.87 19.76
N ARG A 21 0.30 16.99 20.02
CA ARG A 21 -0.16 18.01 20.97
C ARG A 21 -1.48 18.65 20.54
N ALA A 22 -1.60 19.05 19.28
CA ALA A 22 -2.80 19.69 18.75
C ALA A 22 -4.02 18.76 18.79
N ASN A 23 -3.86 17.50 18.36
CA ASN A 23 -4.95 16.53 18.38
C ASN A 23 -5.32 16.09 19.81
N ARG A 24 -4.34 15.94 20.71
CA ARG A 24 -4.62 15.73 22.15
C ARG A 24 -5.48 16.86 22.72
N LEU A 25 -5.10 18.11 22.44
CA LEU A 25 -5.83 19.29 22.93
C LEU A 25 -7.23 19.39 22.30
N LYS A 26 -7.40 19.08 21.01
CA LYS A 26 -8.73 19.01 20.37
C LYS A 26 -9.67 18.00 21.05
N LYS A 27 -9.14 16.88 21.53
CA LYS A 27 -9.92 15.88 22.29
C LYS A 27 -10.12 16.23 23.77
N GLY A 28 -9.64 17.38 24.24
CA GLY A 28 -9.74 17.78 25.63
C GLY A 28 -8.94 16.89 26.60
N LEU A 29 -7.94 16.16 26.09
CA LEU A 29 -7.14 15.23 26.89
C LEU A 29 -5.96 15.96 27.55
N THR A 30 -5.70 15.66 28.82
CA THR A 30 -4.42 15.98 29.47
C THR A 30 -3.34 14.99 29.03
N GLN A 31 -2.06 15.36 29.14
CA GLN A 31 -0.93 14.43 28.88
C GLN A 31 -1.05 13.16 29.73
N LYS A 32 -1.51 13.28 30.97
CA LYS A 32 -1.77 12.14 31.87
C LYS A 32 -2.87 11.21 31.36
N GLN A 33 -3.94 11.77 30.81
CA GLN A 33 -5.03 10.97 30.23
C GLN A 33 -4.57 10.27 28.94
N LEU A 34 -3.82 10.97 28.07
CA LEU A 34 -3.26 10.38 26.87
C LEU A 34 -2.32 9.22 27.22
N ALA A 35 -1.39 9.43 28.15
CA ALA A 35 -0.45 8.41 28.62
C ALA A 35 -1.16 7.16 29.16
N LYS A 36 -2.24 7.35 29.93
CA LYS A 36 -3.06 6.24 30.44
C LYS A 36 -3.77 5.47 29.33
N LEU A 37 -4.23 6.14 28.28
CA LEU A 37 -4.98 5.51 27.17
C LEU A 37 -4.07 4.65 26.28
N ILE A 38 -2.82 5.05 26.09
CA ILE A 38 -1.84 4.30 25.28
C ILE A 38 -0.97 3.36 26.12
N GLY A 39 -1.07 3.39 27.46
CA GLY A 39 -0.29 2.50 28.32
C GLY A 39 1.18 2.91 28.49
N THR A 40 1.50 4.20 28.38
CA THR A 40 2.87 4.73 28.55
C THR A 40 2.99 5.71 29.73
N SER A 41 4.19 6.23 29.98
CA SER A 41 4.40 7.22 31.05
C SER A 41 4.02 8.65 30.62
N VAL A 42 3.63 9.49 31.57
CA VAL A 42 3.36 10.92 31.30
C VAL A 42 4.61 11.63 30.76
N ARG A 43 5.78 11.16 31.22
CA ARG A 43 7.07 11.66 30.76
C ARG A 43 7.30 11.37 29.29
N ASP A 44 6.95 10.16 28.81
CA ASP A 44 7.11 9.80 27.41
C ASP A 44 6.22 10.67 26.51
N ILE A 45 4.97 10.94 26.93
CA ILE A 45 4.09 11.87 26.22
C ILE A 45 4.66 13.30 26.20
N GLN A 46 5.24 13.75 27.31
CA GLN A 46 5.87 15.06 27.36
C GLN A 46 7.09 15.14 26.43
N GLU A 47 7.98 14.14 26.48
CA GLU A 47 9.17 14.08 25.62
C GLU A 47 8.81 13.98 24.13
N ILE A 48 7.70 13.31 23.80
CA ILE A 48 7.09 13.30 22.46
C ILE A 48 6.63 14.71 22.05
N GLU A 49 5.83 15.39 22.87
CA GLU A 49 5.26 16.71 22.54
C GLU A 49 6.30 17.85 22.57
N ASP A 50 7.38 17.68 23.31
CA ASP A 50 8.51 18.60 23.35
C ASP A 50 9.52 18.31 22.22
N GLY A 51 9.37 17.16 21.54
CA GLY A 51 10.23 16.73 20.43
C GLY A 51 11.62 16.30 20.87
N THR A 52 11.77 15.89 22.13
CA THR A 52 13.04 15.41 22.70
C THR A 52 13.25 13.91 22.49
N VAL A 53 12.21 13.18 22.05
CA VAL A 53 12.28 11.79 21.61
C VAL A 53 11.65 11.63 20.22
N TYR A 54 12.24 10.79 19.38
CA TYR A 54 11.62 10.37 18.12
C TYR A 54 10.55 9.33 18.40
N LEU A 55 9.34 9.52 17.83
CA LEU A 55 8.33 8.47 17.85
C LEU A 55 8.76 7.28 16.99
N THR A 56 8.55 6.08 17.52
CA THR A 56 8.59 4.85 16.74
C THR A 56 7.30 4.68 15.94
N ASP A 57 7.35 3.88 14.88
CA ASP A 57 6.17 3.51 14.10
C ASP A 57 5.09 2.85 15.00
N ASP A 58 5.50 2.04 15.97
CA ASP A 58 4.58 1.41 16.95
C ASP A 58 3.85 2.45 17.80
N ALA A 59 4.55 3.48 18.28
CA ALA A 59 3.94 4.55 19.08
C ALA A 59 2.94 5.38 18.26
N LEU A 60 3.18 5.57 16.96
CA LEU A 60 2.23 6.22 16.05
C LEU A 60 0.97 5.39 15.85
N VAL A 61 1.12 4.07 15.70
CA VAL A 61 0.00 3.12 15.57
C VAL A 61 -0.86 3.10 16.83
N GLU A 62 -0.28 3.26 18.01
CA GLU A 62 -1.01 3.34 19.28
C GLU A 62 -1.69 4.70 19.50
N LEU A 63 -1.04 5.80 19.09
CA LEU A 63 -1.56 7.16 19.28
C LEU A 63 -2.71 7.50 18.35
N ALA A 64 -2.63 7.12 17.08
CA ALA A 64 -3.60 7.49 16.06
C ALA A 64 -5.05 7.08 16.40
N PRO A 65 -5.34 5.84 16.85
CA PRO A 65 -6.67 5.43 17.29
C PRO A 65 -7.15 6.22 18.51
N VAL A 66 -6.27 6.45 19.50
CA VAL A 66 -6.60 7.20 20.72
C VAL A 66 -6.89 8.67 20.42
N LEU A 67 -6.20 9.23 19.42
CA LEU A 67 -6.39 10.59 18.94
C LEU A 67 -7.46 10.69 17.83
N GLU A 68 -8.09 9.58 17.43
CA GLU A 68 -9.11 9.52 16.35
C GLU A 68 -8.68 10.25 15.08
N VAL A 69 -7.40 10.16 14.74
CA VAL A 69 -6.86 10.71 13.49
C VAL A 69 -6.14 9.61 12.71
N PRO A 70 -6.15 9.67 11.37
CA PRO A 70 -5.27 8.84 10.58
C PRO A 70 -3.81 9.06 10.99
N ILE A 71 -2.99 8.01 11.00
CA ILE A 71 -1.55 8.06 11.34
C ILE A 71 -0.84 9.16 10.52
N GLU A 72 -1.29 9.35 9.28
CA GLU A 72 -0.75 10.29 8.31
C GLU A 72 -0.94 11.76 8.74
N GLN A 73 -2.03 12.06 9.46
CA GLN A 73 -2.27 13.40 10.01
C GLN A 73 -1.41 13.70 11.23
N LEU A 74 -0.79 12.67 11.84
CA LEU A 74 0.26 12.89 12.83
C LEU A 74 1.59 13.23 12.17
N MET A 75 1.80 12.87 10.89
CA MET A 75 3.10 12.93 10.22
C MET A 75 3.33 14.18 9.36
N VAL A 76 2.30 14.77 8.73
CA VAL A 76 2.45 15.86 7.75
C VAL A 76 1.31 16.89 7.80
N ASP A 77 1.65 18.18 7.79
CA ASP A 77 0.69 19.30 7.91
C ASP A 77 0.06 19.74 6.57
N ASN A 78 0.67 19.43 5.43
CA ASN A 78 0.19 19.81 4.10
C ASN A 78 -0.31 18.58 3.32
N PRO A 79 -1.58 18.54 2.85
CA PRO A 79 -2.14 17.39 2.14
C PRO A 79 -1.41 16.95 0.87
N GLU A 80 -0.88 17.87 0.06
CA GLU A 80 -0.19 17.54 -1.21
C GLU A 80 1.26 17.07 -0.95
N VAL A 81 1.91 17.67 0.05
CA VAL A 81 3.19 17.19 0.56
C VAL A 81 2.99 15.83 1.24
N SER A 82 1.88 15.64 1.94
CA SER A 82 1.51 14.38 2.59
C SER A 82 1.41 13.27 1.56
N LYS A 83 0.72 13.47 0.42
CA LYS A 83 0.68 12.48 -0.68
C LYS A 83 2.06 12.13 -1.24
N THR A 84 2.93 13.12 -1.45
CA THR A 84 4.28 12.90 -2.00
C THR A 84 5.19 12.18 -1.00
N VAL A 85 5.14 12.57 0.27
CA VAL A 85 5.88 11.91 1.37
C VAL A 85 5.31 10.50 1.59
N GLN A 86 3.99 10.31 1.53
CA GLN A 86 3.34 9.01 1.58
C GLN A 86 3.82 8.10 0.44
N ALA A 87 3.83 8.59 -0.80
CA ALA A 87 4.35 7.84 -1.92
C ALA A 87 5.81 7.44 -1.69
N GLY A 88 6.65 8.36 -1.20
CA GLY A 88 8.04 8.06 -0.84
C GLY A 88 8.20 7.00 0.26
N LEU A 89 7.41 7.08 1.33
CA LEU A 89 7.42 6.10 2.43
C LEU A 89 6.88 4.74 1.99
N ILE A 90 5.84 4.71 1.17
CA ILE A 90 5.29 3.48 0.58
C ILE A 90 6.37 2.85 -0.31
N LEU A 91 7.05 3.62 -1.16
CA LEU A 91 8.16 3.14 -1.99
C LEU A 91 9.32 2.57 -1.15
N GLU A 92 9.73 3.26 -0.08
CA GLU A 92 10.77 2.75 0.83
C GLU A 92 10.33 1.46 1.55
N ARG A 93 9.04 1.38 1.93
CA ARG A 93 8.46 0.19 2.56
C ARG A 93 8.28 -0.96 1.57
N ILE A 94 8.01 -0.71 0.30
CA ILE A 94 7.96 -1.75 -0.74
C ILE A 94 9.33 -2.44 -0.84
N ASP A 95 10.41 -1.66 -0.81
CA ASP A 95 11.78 -2.19 -0.93
C ASP A 95 12.23 -2.98 0.30
N THR A 96 11.60 -2.76 1.46
CA THR A 96 12.05 -3.30 2.75
C THR A 96 11.04 -4.23 3.43
N ASN A 97 9.79 -4.23 3.01
CA ASN A 97 8.70 -4.99 3.61
C ASN A 97 7.88 -5.72 2.55
N PHE A 98 8.00 -7.05 2.59
CA PHE A 98 7.35 -7.97 1.68
C PHE A 98 5.82 -7.83 1.61
N ARG A 99 5.14 -7.51 2.71
CA ARG A 99 3.67 -7.35 2.71
C ARG A 99 3.22 -6.13 1.90
N TYR A 100 3.99 -5.04 1.95
CA TYR A 100 3.72 -3.85 1.14
C TYR A 100 4.02 -4.10 -0.33
N GLU A 101 5.10 -4.84 -0.63
CA GLU A 101 5.39 -5.27 -1.99
C GLU A 101 4.24 -6.08 -2.58
N THR A 102 3.68 -7.05 -1.84
CA THR A 102 2.52 -7.84 -2.28
C THR A 102 1.29 -6.97 -2.53
N ALA A 103 0.94 -6.07 -1.60
CA ALA A 103 -0.21 -5.18 -1.77
C ALA A 103 -0.11 -4.30 -3.04
N VAL A 104 1.08 -3.85 -3.39
CA VAL A 104 1.30 -3.06 -4.61
C VAL A 104 1.20 -3.91 -5.87
N ASN A 105 1.70 -5.14 -5.83
CA ASN A 105 1.51 -6.08 -6.94
C ASN A 105 0.01 -6.36 -7.17
N ASP A 106 -0.79 -6.51 -6.09
CA ASP A 106 -2.25 -6.69 -6.20
C ASP A 106 -2.91 -5.48 -6.87
N ILE A 107 -2.52 -4.26 -6.48
CA ILE A 107 -3.02 -3.03 -7.09
C ILE A 107 -2.69 -2.98 -8.58
N ASN A 108 -1.46 -3.34 -8.98
CA ASN A 108 -1.05 -3.34 -10.38
C ASN A 108 -1.90 -4.32 -11.22
N VAL A 109 -2.14 -5.52 -10.72
CA VAL A 109 -2.99 -6.51 -11.41
C VAL A 109 -4.43 -6.02 -11.50
N ILE A 110 -4.98 -5.45 -10.42
CA ILE A 110 -6.33 -4.87 -10.40
C ILE A 110 -6.44 -3.70 -11.40
N GLU A 111 -5.42 -2.85 -11.52
CA GLU A 111 -5.40 -1.75 -12.48
C GLU A 111 -5.48 -2.26 -13.93
N LEU A 112 -4.68 -3.28 -14.27
CA LEU A 112 -4.71 -3.89 -15.60
C LEU A 112 -6.07 -4.53 -15.90
N LEU A 113 -6.64 -5.26 -14.93
CA LEU A 113 -7.98 -5.82 -15.04
C LEU A 113 -9.05 -4.74 -15.22
N TYR A 114 -8.97 -3.66 -14.44
CA TYR A 114 -9.88 -2.52 -14.56
C TYR A 114 -9.83 -1.91 -15.95
N LYS A 115 -8.63 -1.64 -16.48
CA LYS A 115 -8.44 -1.12 -17.85
C LYS A 115 -9.08 -2.03 -18.88
N LYS A 116 -8.80 -3.34 -18.82
CA LYS A 116 -9.38 -4.34 -19.74
C LYS A 116 -10.91 -4.35 -19.66
N VAL A 117 -11.47 -4.47 -18.47
CA VAL A 117 -12.93 -4.56 -18.26
C VAL A 117 -13.63 -3.28 -18.73
N ARG A 118 -13.03 -2.12 -18.42
CA ARG A 118 -13.59 -0.83 -18.81
C ARG A 118 -13.55 -0.63 -20.32
N PHE A 119 -12.42 -0.96 -20.96
CA PHE A 119 -12.32 -0.94 -22.41
C PHE A 119 -13.40 -1.82 -23.07
N GLU A 120 -13.56 -3.07 -22.64
CA GLU A 120 -14.58 -3.97 -23.21
C GLU A 120 -16.02 -3.44 -23.07
N LYS A 121 -16.30 -2.66 -22.01
CA LYS A 121 -17.61 -2.06 -21.77
C LYS A 121 -17.85 -0.80 -22.60
N GLU A 122 -16.81 -0.02 -22.85
CA GLU A 122 -16.92 1.34 -23.40
C GLU A 122 -16.45 1.43 -24.87
N LYS A 123 -15.80 0.39 -25.42
CA LYS A 123 -15.20 0.40 -26.76
C LYS A 123 -16.15 0.77 -27.91
N ASP A 124 -17.43 0.43 -27.80
CA ASP A 124 -18.40 0.72 -28.84
C ASP A 124 -18.79 2.21 -28.87
N GLU A 125 -18.55 2.93 -27.77
CA GLU A 125 -18.81 4.37 -27.63
C GLU A 125 -17.59 5.24 -27.97
N LEU A 126 -16.41 4.62 -28.13
CA LEU A 126 -15.17 5.34 -28.44
C LEU A 126 -15.15 5.88 -29.87
N SER A 127 -14.64 7.10 -30.01
CA SER A 127 -14.34 7.70 -31.32
C SER A 127 -13.11 7.03 -31.95
N ASP A 128 -12.98 7.12 -33.27
CA ASP A 128 -11.79 6.60 -33.96
C ASP A 128 -10.50 7.30 -33.49
N GLU A 129 -10.59 8.58 -33.11
CA GLU A 129 -9.48 9.36 -32.58
C GLU A 129 -9.04 8.86 -31.19
N ASP A 130 -9.99 8.47 -30.33
CA ASP A 130 -9.70 7.83 -29.04
C ASP A 130 -9.08 6.43 -29.23
N ILE A 131 -9.58 5.65 -30.18
CA ILE A 131 -9.04 4.32 -30.52
C ILE A 131 -7.58 4.45 -30.99
N ASP A 132 -7.30 5.41 -31.89
CA ASP A 132 -5.95 5.69 -32.36
C ASP A 132 -5.05 6.19 -31.23
N PHE A 133 -5.56 7.03 -30.33
CA PHE A 133 -4.82 7.47 -29.15
C PHE A 133 -4.44 6.29 -28.25
N ILE A 134 -5.37 5.39 -27.98
CA ILE A 134 -5.13 4.20 -27.14
C ILE A 134 -4.10 3.26 -27.78
N LEU A 135 -4.13 3.09 -29.10
CA LEU A 135 -3.12 2.34 -29.86
C LEU A 135 -1.75 3.04 -29.95
N GLY A 136 -1.66 4.32 -29.59
CA GLY A 136 -0.43 5.10 -29.67
C GLY A 136 -0.16 5.72 -31.05
N GLY A 137 -1.17 5.85 -31.90
CA GLY A 137 -1.08 6.56 -33.19
C GLY A 137 -2.10 6.09 -34.23
N ASN A 138 -2.22 6.87 -35.30
CA ASN A 138 -3.07 6.50 -36.44
C ASN A 138 -2.43 5.35 -37.22
N THR A 139 -3.19 4.28 -37.42
CA THR A 139 -2.81 3.12 -38.21
C THR A 139 -3.77 2.92 -39.38
N GLU A 140 -3.29 2.33 -40.48
CA GLU A 140 -4.10 2.01 -41.67
C GLU A 140 -5.12 0.89 -41.45
N LEU A 141 -5.22 0.35 -40.23
CA LEU A 141 -6.15 -0.70 -39.86
C LEU A 141 -7.59 -0.19 -39.86
N ASP A 142 -8.55 -1.10 -40.07
CA ASP A 142 -9.96 -0.78 -39.81
C ASP A 142 -10.25 -0.76 -38.30
N ARG A 143 -11.39 -0.15 -37.93
CA ARG A 143 -11.80 0.04 -36.54
C ARG A 143 -11.91 -1.27 -35.76
N ASP A 144 -12.49 -2.30 -36.37
CA ASP A 144 -12.72 -3.58 -35.69
C ASP A 144 -11.38 -4.25 -35.38
N ARG A 145 -10.42 -4.18 -36.31
CA ARG A 145 -9.08 -4.71 -36.11
C ARG A 145 -8.28 -3.94 -35.08
N LYS A 146 -8.45 -2.61 -35.03
CA LYS A 146 -7.87 -1.75 -33.98
C LYS A 146 -8.38 -2.16 -32.60
N ILE A 147 -9.70 -2.32 -32.46
CA ILE A 147 -10.33 -2.77 -31.21
C ILE A 147 -9.82 -4.16 -30.80
N GLU A 148 -9.76 -5.11 -31.74
CA GLU A 148 -9.25 -6.46 -31.48
C GLU A 148 -7.80 -6.43 -30.97
N LEU A 149 -6.97 -5.57 -31.58
CA LEU A 149 -5.58 -5.39 -31.15
C LEU A 149 -5.48 -4.82 -29.73
N ILE A 150 -6.25 -3.78 -29.40
CA ILE A 150 -6.27 -3.22 -28.03
C ILE A 150 -6.73 -4.29 -27.02
N SER A 151 -7.79 -5.04 -27.33
CA SER A 151 -8.28 -6.14 -26.48
C SER A 151 -7.22 -7.22 -26.27
N PHE A 152 -6.47 -7.55 -27.32
CA PHE A 152 -5.36 -8.50 -27.26
C PHE A 152 -4.22 -7.96 -26.39
N GLU A 153 -3.77 -6.72 -26.62
CA GLU A 153 -2.71 -6.07 -25.84
C GLU A 153 -3.06 -5.99 -24.36
N ASN A 154 -4.27 -5.56 -24.02
CA ASN A 154 -4.77 -5.56 -22.64
C ASN A 154 -4.70 -6.96 -21.99
N SER A 155 -4.98 -8.01 -22.76
CA SER A 155 -4.89 -9.39 -22.26
C SER A 155 -3.44 -9.85 -22.08
N GLN A 156 -2.56 -9.50 -23.02
CA GLN A 156 -1.13 -9.83 -22.92
C GLN A 156 -0.46 -9.10 -21.75
N LEU A 157 -0.80 -7.85 -21.49
CA LEU A 157 -0.27 -7.10 -20.35
C LEU A 157 -0.58 -7.80 -19.01
N ILE A 158 -1.80 -8.32 -18.84
CA ILE A 158 -2.18 -9.08 -17.65
C ILE A 158 -1.39 -10.38 -17.55
N ILE A 159 -1.29 -11.14 -18.64
CA ILE A 159 -0.56 -12.42 -18.67
C ILE A 159 0.90 -12.19 -18.29
N ASN A 160 1.56 -11.21 -18.92
CA ASN A 160 2.95 -10.88 -18.64
C ASN A 160 3.17 -10.47 -17.17
N GLU A 161 2.22 -9.72 -16.60
CA GLU A 161 2.30 -9.33 -15.19
C GLU A 161 2.12 -10.54 -14.26
N ILE A 162 1.22 -11.47 -14.57
CA ILE A 162 1.05 -12.72 -13.82
C ILE A 162 2.34 -13.55 -13.89
N GLU A 163 2.91 -13.75 -15.07
CA GLU A 163 4.18 -14.48 -15.24
C GLU A 163 5.32 -13.84 -14.44
N ARG A 164 5.41 -12.51 -14.46
CA ARG A 164 6.36 -11.75 -13.64
C ARG A 164 6.16 -12.00 -12.14
N LEU A 165 4.92 -12.05 -11.68
CA LEU A 165 4.59 -12.33 -10.28
C LEU A 165 4.87 -13.79 -9.90
N GLU A 166 4.63 -14.74 -10.79
CA GLU A 166 4.98 -16.14 -10.57
C GLU A 166 6.47 -16.31 -10.32
N GLU A 167 7.33 -15.66 -11.10
CA GLU A 167 8.79 -15.69 -10.86
C GLU A 167 9.16 -15.10 -9.49
N LYS A 168 8.53 -13.99 -9.09
CA LYS A 168 8.71 -13.43 -7.74
C LYS A 168 8.27 -14.38 -6.64
N VAL A 169 7.13 -15.07 -6.82
CA VAL A 169 6.63 -16.06 -5.87
C VAL A 169 7.62 -17.23 -5.75
N LYS A 170 8.18 -17.70 -6.88
CA LYS A 170 9.20 -18.76 -6.88
C LYS A 170 10.44 -18.33 -6.10
N GLU A 171 10.93 -17.10 -6.31
CA GLU A 171 12.11 -16.57 -5.61
C GLU A 171 11.89 -16.40 -4.10
N LYS A 172 10.69 -15.99 -3.68
CA LYS A 172 10.36 -15.63 -2.29
C LYS A 172 9.37 -16.60 -1.64
N LEU A 173 9.33 -17.86 -2.07
CA LEU A 173 8.29 -18.81 -1.69
C LEU A 173 8.09 -18.94 -0.17
N ASN A 174 9.18 -18.94 0.62
CA ASN A 174 9.09 -19.04 2.08
C ASN A 174 8.33 -17.85 2.72
N LEU A 175 8.47 -16.64 2.17
CA LEU A 175 7.75 -15.46 2.68
C LEU A 175 6.26 -15.54 2.31
N TYR A 176 5.94 -16.09 1.14
CA TYR A 176 4.57 -16.39 0.74
C TYR A 176 3.94 -17.51 1.58
N ASP A 177 4.71 -18.55 1.94
CA ASP A 177 4.26 -19.61 2.85
C ASP A 177 3.93 -19.07 4.25
N GLU A 178 4.67 -18.04 4.71
CA GLU A 178 4.36 -17.35 5.97
C GLU A 178 3.10 -16.47 5.86
N LEU A 179 2.93 -15.81 4.72
CA LEU A 179 1.81 -14.91 4.45
C LEU A 179 0.49 -15.66 4.27
N PHE A 180 0.50 -16.73 3.48
CA PHE A 180 -0.65 -17.57 3.14
C PHE A 180 -0.70 -18.87 3.95
N GLY A 181 0.10 -18.95 5.02
CA GLY A 181 0.04 -20.03 6.00
C GLY A 181 -1.11 -19.85 6.99
N TYR A 182 -1.11 -20.68 8.03
CA TYR A 182 -2.06 -20.56 9.13
C TYR A 182 -1.33 -20.21 10.43
N TYR A 183 -2.03 -19.50 11.31
CA TYR A 183 -1.53 -19.16 12.63
C TYR A 183 -1.99 -20.17 13.67
N GLN A 184 -1.05 -20.78 14.39
CA GLN A 184 -1.36 -21.68 15.49
C GLN A 184 -0.41 -21.42 16.67
N ARG A 185 -0.95 -21.27 17.89
CA ARG A 185 -0.16 -21.02 19.11
C ARG A 185 0.86 -19.86 18.99
N GLY A 186 0.53 -18.83 18.22
CA GLY A 186 1.38 -17.65 18.04
C GLY A 186 2.51 -17.80 17.02
N GLU A 187 2.59 -18.94 16.33
CA GLU A 187 3.55 -19.18 15.25
C GLU A 187 2.82 -19.28 13.91
N SER A 188 3.48 -18.84 12.83
CA SER A 188 3.01 -19.04 11.46
C SER A 188 3.54 -20.37 10.94
N TYR A 189 2.66 -21.15 10.31
CA TYR A 189 3.01 -22.43 9.70
C TYR A 189 2.57 -22.47 8.26
N LYS A 190 3.42 -23.07 7.42
CA LYS A 190 3.08 -23.39 6.04
C LYS A 190 1.85 -24.31 6.00
N GLN A 191 0.89 -23.96 5.15
CA GLN A 191 -0.26 -24.80 4.90
C GLN A 191 0.14 -26.07 4.13
N PRO A 192 -0.31 -27.27 4.56
CA PRO A 192 -0.06 -28.51 3.82
C PRO A 192 -0.60 -28.42 2.40
N LEU A 193 0.14 -28.97 1.43
CA LEU A 193 -0.24 -28.90 0.02
C LEU A 193 -1.68 -29.40 -0.23
N LYS A 194 -2.06 -30.52 0.40
CA LYS A 194 -3.41 -31.08 0.29
C LYS A 194 -4.50 -30.09 0.75
N GLU A 195 -4.23 -29.33 1.80
CA GLU A 195 -5.18 -28.39 2.38
C GLU A 195 -5.33 -27.10 1.56
N LEU A 196 -4.36 -26.75 0.72
CA LEU A 196 -4.49 -25.62 -0.23
C LEU A 196 -5.55 -25.89 -1.30
N TYR A 197 -5.77 -27.17 -1.64
CA TYR A 197 -6.76 -27.61 -2.63
C TYR A 197 -8.07 -28.12 -2.01
N ASP A 198 -8.23 -28.02 -0.69
CA ASP A 198 -9.45 -28.42 -0.01
C ASP A 198 -10.40 -27.21 0.09
N ASP A 199 -11.46 -27.19 -0.72
CA ASP A 199 -12.48 -26.13 -0.71
C ASP A 199 -13.28 -26.08 0.60
N SER A 200 -13.22 -27.13 1.42
CA SER A 200 -13.86 -27.16 2.74
C SER A 200 -12.97 -26.60 3.85
N ASN A 201 -11.71 -26.24 3.55
CA ASN A 201 -10.78 -25.69 4.52
C ASN A 201 -11.20 -24.26 4.94
N PRO A 202 -11.52 -24.02 6.23
CA PRO A 202 -11.95 -22.72 6.71
C PRO A 202 -10.82 -21.68 6.77
N PHE A 203 -9.56 -22.08 6.54
CA PHE A 203 -8.39 -21.20 6.53
C PHE A 203 -7.93 -20.83 5.11
N LYS A 204 -8.74 -21.12 4.09
CA LYS A 204 -8.48 -20.70 2.71
C LYS A 204 -8.70 -19.19 2.60
N PHE A 205 -7.69 -18.47 2.10
CA PHE A 205 -7.75 -17.03 1.80
C PHE A 205 -8.63 -16.74 0.58
#